data_AF-A0A950JSC2-F1
#
_entry.id   AF-A0A950JSC2-F1
#
_cell.length_a   1.000
_cell.length_b   1.000
_cell.length_c   1.000
_cell.angle_alpha   90.00
_cell.angle_beta   90.00
_cell.angle_gamma   90.00
#
_symmetry.space_group_name_H-M   'P 1'
#
loop_
_entity.id
_entity.type
_entity.pdbx_description
1 polymer ?
#
loop_
_entity_poly.entity_id
_entity_poly.type
_entity_poly.pdbx_seq_one_letter_code
_entity_poly.pdbx_strand_id
1 'polypeptide(L)'
;MKTENPIITEMLEWQGITLSVSCQRGYAGMEGLTHLSIHVLEPSTSKLPITGTGYRSHFLSEAEVAELGGPLDYVRAWLDAEAATPEWRAQQQTARQMTLF
;
A
#
# COMPACT_ATOMS: atom_id res chain seq x y z
N MET A 1 -26.49 -10.23 12.88
CA MET A 1 -25.90 -8.94 13.28
C MET A 1 -24.86 -8.61 12.24
N LYS A 2 -24.97 -7.50 11.51
CA LYS A 2 -23.91 -7.08 10.59
C LYS A 2 -22.79 -6.54 11.47
N THR A 3 -21.71 -7.31 11.64
CA THR A 3 -20.53 -6.83 12.34
C THR A 3 -19.90 -5.79 11.42
N GLU A 4 -20.26 -4.52 11.62
CA GLU A 4 -19.64 -3.40 10.92
C GLU A 4 -18.22 -3.28 11.46
N ASN A 5 -17.28 -3.95 10.78
CA ASN A 5 -15.88 -3.87 11.16
C ASN A 5 -15.36 -2.47 10.84
N PRO A 6 -14.79 -1.75 11.83
CA PRO A 6 -14.29 -0.40 11.61
C PRO A 6 -13.13 -0.43 10.61
N ILE A 7 -13.13 0.52 9.68
CA ILE A 7 -12.00 0.76 8.80
C ILE A 7 -10.97 1.56 9.59
N ILE A 8 -9.84 0.95 9.89
CA ILE A 8 -8.72 1.61 10.56
C ILE A 8 -7.90 2.28 9.47
N THR A 9 -7.78 3.61 9.50
CA THR A 9 -6.95 4.36 8.54
C THR A 9 -5.81 5.02 9.27
N GLU A 10 -4.59 4.73 8.82
CA GLU A 10 -3.35 5.25 9.39
C GLU A 10 -2.51 5.91 8.29
N MET A 11 -1.68 6.87 8.66
CA MET A 11 -0.78 7.54 7.73
C MET A 11 0.63 6.97 7.88
N LEU A 12 1.31 6.77 6.75
CA LEU A 12 2.67 6.28 6.66
C LEU A 12 3.46 7.21 5.74
N GLU A 13 4.64 7.61 6.20
CA GLU A 13 5.62 8.32 5.39
C GLU A 13 6.66 7.34 4.86
N TRP A 14 6.81 7.26 3.55
CA TRP A 14 7.74 6.35 2.88
C TRP A 14 8.55 7.09 1.81
N GLN A 15 9.87 7.19 2.00
CA GLN A 15 10.80 7.91 1.11
C GLN A 15 10.36 9.35 0.72
N GLY A 16 9.69 10.05 1.64
CA GLY A 16 9.15 11.40 1.40
C GLY A 16 7.80 11.43 0.69
N ILE A 17 7.14 10.28 0.54
CA ILE A 17 5.77 10.13 0.04
C ILE A 17 4.85 9.82 1.22
N THR A 18 3.85 10.68 1.43
CA THR A 18 2.80 10.48 2.43
C THR A 18 1.70 9.62 1.83
N LEU A 19 1.37 8.52 2.50
CA LEU A 19 0.36 7.57 2.05
C LEU A 19 -0.55 7.16 3.22
N SER A 20 -1.85 7.09 2.96
CA SER A 20 -2.84 6.57 3.89
C SER A 20 -3.06 5.08 3.63
N VAL A 21 -2.95 4.29 4.68
CA VAL A 21 -3.19 2.86 4.71
C VAL A 21 -4.46 2.62 5.49
N SER A 22 -5.49 2.10 4.81
CA SER A 22 -6.76 1.72 5.42
C SER A 22 -6.90 0.21 5.46
N CYS A 23 -7.23 -0.35 6.62
CA CYS A 23 -7.43 -1.77 6.85
C CYS A 23 -8.87 -2.02 7.30
N GLN A 24 -9.59 -2.85 6.54
CA GLN A 24 -10.95 -3.28 6.85
C GLN A 24 -10.97 -4.81 6.97
N ARG A 25 -11.24 -5.31 8.18
CA ARG A 25 -11.42 -6.74 8.43
C ARG A 25 -12.82 -7.19 8.01
N GLY A 26 -13.03 -8.46 7.70
CA GLY A 26 -14.36 -8.99 7.40
C GLY A 26 -14.95 -8.42 6.11
N TYR A 27 -14.10 -8.13 5.11
CA TYR A 27 -14.52 -7.49 3.88
C TYR A 27 -15.62 -8.30 3.17
N ALA A 28 -16.67 -7.62 2.71
CA ALA A 28 -17.85 -8.24 2.10
C ALA A 28 -18.56 -9.29 2.98
N GLY A 29 -18.36 -9.27 4.30
CA GLY A 29 -18.92 -10.26 5.23
C GLY A 29 -18.17 -11.59 5.27
N MET A 30 -16.98 -11.68 4.66
CA MET A 30 -16.12 -12.86 4.76
C MET A 30 -15.17 -12.74 5.95
N GLU A 31 -15.38 -13.55 6.98
CA GLU A 31 -14.45 -13.64 8.11
C GLU A 31 -13.07 -14.15 7.65
N GLY A 32 -12.01 -13.55 8.17
CA GLY A 32 -10.63 -13.84 7.77
C GLY A 32 -10.14 -13.08 6.53
N LEU A 33 -11.04 -12.48 5.74
CA LEU A 33 -10.65 -11.62 4.61
C LEU A 33 -10.47 -10.17 5.07
N THR A 34 -9.25 -9.67 4.90
CA THR A 34 -8.88 -8.29 5.19
C THR A 34 -8.67 -7.54 3.89
N HIS A 35 -9.31 -6.37 3.77
CA HIS A 35 -9.11 -5.44 2.67
C HIS A 35 -8.18 -4.32 3.13
N LEU A 36 -7.03 -4.24 2.47
CA LEU A 36 -6.00 -3.24 2.68
C LEU A 36 -6.01 -2.29 1.50
N SER A 37 -6.32 -1.02 1.76
CA SER A 37 -6.33 0.04 0.77
C SER A 37 -5.16 0.99 1.05
N ILE A 38 -4.33 1.20 0.04
CA ILE A 38 -3.15 2.07 0.12
C ILE A 38 -3.39 3.22 -0.85
N HIS A 39 -3.31 4.43 -0.34
CA HIS A 39 -3.55 5.63 -1.14
C HIS A 39 -2.47 6.67 -0.89
N VAL A 40 -1.85 7.15 -1.96
CA VAL A 40 -0.87 8.23 -1.91
C VAL A 40 -1.60 9.54 -1.74
N LEU A 41 -1.27 10.25 -0.66
CA LEU A 41 -1.76 11.60 -0.41
C LEU A 41 -0.85 12.61 -1.11
N GLU A 42 0.45 12.56 -0.84
CA GLU A 42 1.42 13.57 -1.31
C GLU A 42 2.79 12.96 -1.63
N PRO A 43 3.44 13.30 -2.77
CA PRO A 43 2.88 14.04 -3.90
C PRO A 43 1.75 13.26 -4.56
N SER A 44 0.63 13.93 -4.84
CA SER A 44 -0.58 13.30 -5.38
C SER A 44 -0.25 12.56 -6.68
N THR A 45 -0.70 11.31 -6.81
CA THR A 45 -0.41 10.41 -7.95
C THR A 45 1.05 9.98 -8.12
N SER A 46 1.87 10.08 -7.06
CA SER A 46 3.22 9.51 -7.12
C SER A 46 3.16 8.03 -7.45
N LYS A 47 3.97 7.63 -8.44
CA LYS A 47 4.15 6.23 -8.79
C LYS A 47 4.82 5.54 -7.60
N LEU A 48 4.16 4.52 -7.09
CA LEU A 48 4.71 3.60 -6.12
C LEU A 48 5.15 2.31 -6.83
N PRO A 49 6.10 1.57 -6.24
CA PRO A 49 6.51 0.27 -6.78
C PRO A 49 5.32 -0.69 -6.92
N ILE A 50 4.35 -0.57 -6.01
CA ILE A 50 3.13 -1.35 -6.03
C ILE A 50 2.00 -0.70 -6.85
N THR A 51 2.05 0.57 -7.24
CA THR A 51 0.95 1.17 -8.02
C THR A 51 1.41 2.33 -8.88
N GLY A 52 1.06 2.28 -10.18
CA GLY A 52 1.34 3.35 -11.12
C GLY A 52 0.44 4.58 -11.00
N THR A 53 -0.66 4.50 -10.23
CA THR A 53 -1.66 5.57 -10.12
C THR A 53 -1.72 6.22 -8.73
N GLY A 54 -0.99 5.67 -7.75
CA GLY A 54 -1.03 6.13 -6.36
C GLY A 54 -2.15 5.51 -5.52
N TYR A 55 -2.93 4.57 -6.07
CA TYR A 55 -3.90 3.80 -5.29
C TYR A 55 -3.71 2.30 -5.51
N ARG A 56 -3.75 1.50 -4.44
CA ARG A 56 -3.76 0.04 -4.50
C ARG A 56 -4.74 -0.54 -3.51
N SER A 57 -5.62 -1.40 -4.03
CA SER A 57 -6.49 -2.27 -3.25
C SER A 57 -5.87 -3.66 -3.18
N HIS A 58 -5.67 -4.19 -1.99
CA HIS A 58 -5.11 -5.52 -1.77
C HIS A 58 -5.97 -6.30 -0.77
N PHE A 59 -6.14 -7.60 -1.02
CA PHE A 59 -6.93 -8.48 -0.18
C PHE A 59 -6.00 -9.57 0.35
N LEU A 60 -5.99 -9.73 1.66
CA LEU A 60 -5.11 -10.66 2.35
C LEU A 60 -5.79 -11.24 3.59
N SER A 61 -5.22 -12.30 4.14
CA SER A 61 -5.70 -12.90 5.37
C SER A 61 -5.34 -12.01 6.57
N GLU A 62 -6.20 -12.00 7.60
CA GLU A 62 -5.89 -11.27 8.84
C GLU A 62 -4.59 -11.76 9.51
N ALA A 63 -4.27 -13.05 9.37
CA ALA A 63 -3.04 -13.65 9.87
C ALA A 63 -1.79 -12.99 9.26
N GLU A 64 -1.73 -12.82 7.94
CA GLU A 64 -0.60 -12.21 7.23
C GLU A 64 -0.31 -10.78 7.73
N VAL A 65 -1.37 -10.00 7.99
CA VAL A 65 -1.24 -8.65 8.55
C VAL A 65 -0.69 -8.69 9.98
N ALA A 66 -1.17 -9.62 10.80
CA ALA A 66 -0.73 -9.77 12.17
C ALA A 66 0.71 -10.28 12.29
N GLU A 67 1.12 -11.19 11.39
CA GLU A 67 2.47 -11.75 11.33
C GLU A 67 3.54 -10.70 11.03
N LEU A 68 3.21 -9.73 10.18
CA LEU A 68 4.09 -8.60 9.88
C LEU A 68 3.99 -7.45 10.89
N GLY A 69 3.24 -7.61 11.99
CA GLY A 69 3.14 -6.59 13.03
C GLY A 69 2.13 -5.48 12.76
N GLY A 70 1.27 -5.65 11.75
CA GLY A 70 0.14 -4.76 11.45
C GLY A 70 0.10 -4.27 10.01
N PRO A 71 -0.96 -3.53 9.63
CA PRO A 71 -1.17 -3.07 8.27
C PRO A 71 -0.11 -2.06 7.81
N LEU A 72 0.34 -1.18 8.70
CA LEU A 72 1.40 -0.20 8.39
C LEU A 72 2.72 -0.88 8.05
N ASP A 73 3.15 -1.82 8.89
CA ASP A 73 4.44 -2.50 8.74
C ASP A 73 4.43 -3.43 7.52
N TYR A 74 3.31 -4.14 7.29
CA TYR A 74 3.06 -4.89 6.06
C TYR A 74 3.25 -4.01 4.81
N VAL A 75 2.58 -2.85 4.76
CA VAL A 75 2.68 -1.94 3.60
C VAL A 75 4.10 -1.42 3.43
N ARG A 76 4.78 -1.05 4.53
CA ARG A 76 6.16 -0.58 4.49
C ARG A 76 7.11 -1.65 3.96
N ALA A 77 7.03 -2.87 4.49
CA ALA A 77 7.84 -3.99 4.06
C ALA A 77 7.58 -4.34 2.59
N TRP A 78 6.33 -4.31 2.16
CA TRP A 78 5.95 -4.55 0.78
C TRP A 78 6.51 -3.49 -0.17
N LEU A 79 6.37 -2.21 0.19
CA LEU A 79 6.94 -1.10 -0.58
C LEU A 79 8.46 -1.21 -0.69
N ASP A 80 9.15 -1.57 0.39
CA ASP A 80 10.61 -1.72 0.41
C ASP A 80 11.09 -2.90 -0.44
N ALA A 81 10.43 -4.06 -0.32
CA ALA A 81 10.71 -5.26 -1.11
C ALA A 81 10.54 -4.99 -2.61
N GLU A 82 9.43 -4.37 -3.00
CA GLU A 82 9.15 -4.05 -4.40
C GLU A 82 10.07 -2.94 -4.90
N ALA A 83 10.45 -1.98 -4.05
CA ALA A 83 11.43 -0.96 -4.40
C ALA A 83 12.85 -1.50 -4.60
N ALA A 84 13.17 -2.65 -3.99
CA ALA A 84 14.44 -3.33 -4.19
C ALA A 84 14.52 -4.08 -5.52
N THR A 85 13.39 -4.31 -6.21
CA THR A 85 13.37 -5.03 -7.49
C THR A 85 14.10 -4.26 -8.59
N PRO A 86 14.82 -4.96 -9.48
CA PRO A 86 15.52 -4.33 -10.60
C PRO A 86 14.55 -3.65 -11.57
N GLU A 87 13.34 -4.20 -11.72
CA GLU A 87 12.27 -3.64 -12.56
C GLU A 87 11.84 -2.26 -12.08
N TRP A 88 11.62 -2.08 -10.78
CA TRP A 88 11.30 -0.78 -10.21
C TRP A 88 12.43 0.22 -10.38
N ARG A 89 13.68 -0.19 -10.12
CA ARG A 89 14.86 0.67 -10.31
C ARG A 89 14.99 1.13 -11.77
N ALA A 90 14.77 0.24 -12.73
CA ALA A 90 14.76 0.57 -14.16
C ALA A 90 13.62 1.55 -14.51
N GLN A 91 12.43 1.35 -13.94
CA GLN A 91 11.31 2.28 -14.13
C GLN A 91 11.62 3.67 -13.56
N GLN A 92 12.22 3.75 -12.37
CA GLN A 92 12.62 5.02 -11.78
C GLN A 92 13.70 5.73 -12.59
N GLN A 93 14.69 5.00 -13.11
CA GLN A 93 15.71 5.56 -13.99
C GLN A 93 15.11 6.09 -15.30
N THR A 94 14.18 5.34 -15.89
CA THR A 94 13.48 5.74 -17.13
C THR A 94 12.62 6.99 -16.88
N ALA A 95 11.88 7.05 -15.77
CA ALA A 95 11.10 8.21 -15.39
C ALA A 95 11.98 9.47 -15.22
N ARG A 96 13.17 9.33 -14.62
CA ARG A 96 14.16 10.41 -14.48
C ARG A 96 14.77 10.84 -15.82
N GLN A 97 14.96 9.91 -16.75
CA GLN A 97 15.52 10.19 -18.08
C GLN A 97 14.51 10.85 -19.03
N MET A 98 13.20 10.62 -18.86
CA MET A 98 12.16 11.21 -19.71
C MET A 98 11.74 12.64 -19.30
N THR A 99 12.35 13.25 -18.29
CA THR A 99 12.13 14.67 -17.92
C THR A 99 13.06 15.64 -18.68
N LEU A 100 13.63 15.21 -19.80
CA LEU A 100 14.59 15.96 -20.62
C LEU A 100 13.89 16.69 -21.78
N PHE A 101 12.86 17.50 -21.52
CA PHE A 101 12.30 18.42 -22.52
C PHE A 101 11.82 19.72 -21.87
#